data_AF-A0A1X2CSX8-F1
#
_entry.id   AF-A0A1X2CSX8-F1
#
_cell.length_a   1.000
_cell.length_b   1.000
_cell.length_c   1.000
_cell.angle_alpha   90.00
_cell.angle_beta   90.00
_cell.angle_gamma   90.00
#
_symmetry.space_group_name_H-M   'P 1'
#
loop_
_entity.id
_entity.type
_entity.pdbx_description
1 polymer ?
#
loop_
_entity_poly.entity_id
_entity_poly.type
_entity_poly.pdbx_seq_one_letter_code
_entity_poly.pdbx_strand_id
1 'polypeptide(L)'
;MQSEQLPKIAIDLENIAAALAETQHTSGVLISTLETQLQDLDRQLGEALDLENSGHLSAVERSIIDQRISALEHQAIGDTNATLVQIQSTRTGYSDYLQKSLATLRVDGYDQAPIGDLDASGSPSKAEPEGNRRQNQIEAFTKVFGRQPSSAADWETAAALDPHSYDPKNGGVPANIVVGRIEPVPGQGVVRTNLFIPGRAVLDPQADIPPYHNNLGDNRGFSPTAGPEASRVSIYVDYENGIIVARQNPSIDEKTGQIRAGTPTISAVQRSNGSVMIKYSAADPFSPGGEAPAKALSFDVNGTIVIEPTAAGPRVGGTVTNFPAIEIYSDRPGASTTTLAQAWPHFVDGALGPAAGLWWHKPIGDQALELGFNDQYPAPKVPALPHPGHGPSAAPIAPPLVTTPPGTYPLGTPDNAPQIGIHDPVVMLPPLLPR
;
A
#
# COMPACT_ATOMS: atom_id res chain seq x y z
N MET A 1 13.15 42.50 -19.59
CA MET A 1 12.95 42.77 -18.15
C MET A 1 12.13 41.66 -17.48
N GLN A 2 10.91 41.31 -17.92
CA GLN A 2 10.12 40.20 -17.33
C GLN A 2 10.59 38.76 -17.69
N SER A 3 11.19 38.55 -18.87
CA SER A 3 11.61 37.21 -19.34
C SER A 3 12.80 36.59 -18.60
N GLU A 4 13.63 37.40 -17.94
CA GLU A 4 14.79 36.91 -17.16
C GLU A 4 14.46 36.65 -15.68
N GLN A 5 13.26 37.02 -15.24
CA GLN A 5 12.83 36.91 -13.84
C GLN A 5 12.10 35.58 -13.57
N LEU A 6 11.30 35.10 -14.53
CA LEU A 6 10.56 33.82 -14.43
C LEU A 6 11.42 32.61 -14.06
N PRO A 7 12.63 32.42 -14.62
CA PRO A 7 13.49 31.30 -14.23
C PRO A 7 13.96 31.38 -12.77
N LYS A 8 14.14 32.59 -12.21
CA LYS A 8 14.59 32.76 -10.82
C LYS A 8 13.50 32.41 -9.82
N ILE A 9 12.27 32.84 -10.08
CA ILE A 9 11.11 32.48 -9.24
C ILE A 9 10.85 30.97 -9.30
N ALA A 10 11.00 30.36 -10.48
CA ALA A 10 10.86 28.91 -10.61
C ALA A 10 11.89 28.17 -9.75
N ILE A 11 13.15 28.62 -9.76
CA ILE A 11 14.22 28.08 -8.91
C ILE A 11 13.92 28.29 -7.42
N ASP A 12 13.43 29.47 -7.03
CA ASP A 12 13.10 29.75 -5.62
C ASP A 12 11.93 28.89 -5.12
N LEU A 13 10.89 28.71 -5.93
CA LEU A 13 9.77 27.83 -5.62
C LEU A 13 10.19 26.35 -5.58
N GLU A 14 11.07 25.92 -6.48
CA GLU A 14 11.66 24.58 -6.49
C GLU A 14 12.47 24.33 -5.20
N ASN A 15 13.26 25.30 -4.76
CA ASN A 15 14.03 25.20 -3.52
C ASN A 15 13.12 25.17 -2.28
N ILE A 16 12.01 25.93 -2.26
CA ILE A 16 11.00 25.86 -1.20
C ILE A 16 10.35 24.47 -1.16
N ALA A 17 9.96 23.93 -2.30
CA ALA A 17 9.35 22.61 -2.39
C ALA A 17 10.33 21.51 -1.95
N ALA A 18 11.60 21.61 -2.34
CA ALA A 18 12.65 20.68 -1.92
C ALA A 18 12.89 20.74 -0.40
N ALA A 19 12.95 21.93 0.19
CA ALA A 19 13.10 22.09 1.64
C ALA A 19 11.90 21.56 2.43
N LEU A 20 10.68 21.69 1.88
CA LEU A 20 9.48 21.11 2.48
C LEU A 20 9.53 19.58 2.42
N ALA A 21 9.88 19.01 1.27
CA ALA A 21 9.98 17.56 1.09
C ALA A 21 11.02 16.95 2.02
N GLU A 22 12.20 17.58 2.17
CA GLU A 22 13.24 17.12 3.11
C GLU A 22 12.77 17.20 4.57
N THR A 23 12.03 18.24 4.92
CA THR A 23 11.43 18.40 6.26
C THR A 23 10.40 17.32 6.56
N GLN A 24 9.57 16.98 5.57
CA GLN A 24 8.58 15.91 5.68
C GLN A 24 9.27 14.55 5.80
N HIS A 25 10.28 14.28 4.98
CA HIS A 25 11.10 13.06 5.04
C HIS A 25 11.77 12.89 6.41
N THR A 26 12.49 13.91 6.88
CA THR A 26 13.15 13.89 8.20
C THR A 26 12.14 13.63 9.32
N SER A 27 10.98 14.29 9.27
CA SER A 27 9.91 14.08 10.26
C SER A 27 9.33 12.66 10.19
N GLY A 28 9.17 12.09 9.00
CA GLY A 28 8.72 10.71 8.80
C GLY A 28 9.69 9.69 9.40
N VAL A 29 10.99 9.83 9.17
CA VAL A 29 12.03 8.96 9.76
C VAL A 29 12.02 9.03 11.29
N LEU A 30 11.88 10.25 11.85
CA LEU A 30 11.81 10.46 13.29
C LEU A 30 10.58 9.76 13.91
N ILE A 31 9.42 9.88 13.28
CA ILE A 31 8.19 9.23 13.74
C ILE A 31 8.32 7.70 13.66
N SER A 32 8.80 7.16 12.54
CA SER A 32 8.96 5.70 12.36
C SER A 32 9.97 5.10 13.35
N THR A 33 11.05 5.83 13.65
CA THR A 33 12.03 5.44 14.67
C THR A 33 11.37 5.41 16.05
N LEU A 34 10.60 6.45 16.41
CA LEU A 34 9.87 6.50 17.67
C LEU A 34 8.83 5.37 17.77
N GLU A 35 8.08 5.09 16.71
CA GLU A 35 7.11 3.99 16.67
C GLU A 35 7.79 2.64 16.98
N THR A 36 8.95 2.38 16.37
CA THR A 36 9.72 1.16 16.62
C THR A 36 10.19 1.08 18.08
N GLN A 37 10.69 2.19 18.63
CA GLN A 37 11.13 2.27 20.03
C GLN A 37 9.97 2.05 21.01
N LEU A 38 8.81 2.67 20.75
CA LEU A 38 7.62 2.53 21.60
C LEU A 38 7.03 1.12 21.53
N GLN A 39 7.06 0.45 20.38
CA GLN A 39 6.64 -0.94 20.26
C GLN A 39 7.55 -1.89 21.06
N ASP A 40 8.87 -1.66 21.04
CA ASP A 40 9.78 -2.47 21.85
C ASP A 40 9.58 -2.25 23.35
N LEU A 41 9.34 -1.00 23.76
CA LEU A 41 9.02 -0.66 25.15
C LEU A 41 7.69 -1.25 25.60
N ASP A 42 6.65 -1.21 24.76
CA ASP A 42 5.35 -1.81 25.02
C ASP A 42 5.45 -3.34 25.24
N ARG A 43 6.21 -4.02 24.38
CA ARG A 43 6.51 -5.45 24.55
C ARG A 43 7.20 -5.73 25.89
N GLN A 44 8.22 -4.94 26.25
CA GLN A 44 8.95 -5.11 27.50
C GLN A 44 8.10 -4.80 28.75
N LEU A 45 7.17 -3.84 28.64
CA LEU A 45 6.19 -3.52 29.68
C LEU A 45 5.20 -4.68 29.86
N GLY A 46 4.71 -5.27 28.76
CA GLY A 46 3.86 -6.46 28.81
C GLY A 46 4.54 -7.63 29.54
N GLU A 47 5.80 -7.92 29.19
CA GLU A 47 6.59 -8.96 29.87
C GLU A 47 6.77 -8.68 31.37
N ALA A 48 6.99 -7.42 31.75
CA ALA A 48 7.15 -7.04 33.16
C ALA A 48 5.84 -7.16 33.95
N LEU A 49 4.71 -6.78 33.35
CA LEU A 49 3.37 -6.90 33.94
C LEU A 49 2.93 -8.36 34.08
N ASP A 50 3.25 -9.21 33.10
CA ASP A 50 2.97 -10.65 33.19
C ASP A 50 3.74 -11.31 34.34
N LEU A 51 5.00 -10.90 34.56
CA LEU A 51 5.81 -11.35 35.69
C LEU A 51 5.20 -10.90 37.03
N GLU A 52 4.76 -9.63 37.12
CA GLU A 52 4.08 -9.08 38.30
C GLU A 52 2.83 -9.92 38.67
N ASN A 53 2.07 -10.32 37.64
CA ASN A 53 0.81 -11.08 37.78
C ASN A 53 0.98 -12.58 38.06
N SER A 54 2.21 -13.12 38.06
CA SER A 54 2.49 -14.56 38.25
C SER A 54 2.25 -15.11 39.66
N GLY A 55 1.95 -14.25 40.64
CA GLY A 55 1.41 -14.62 41.95
C GLY A 55 2.38 -15.20 42.99
N HIS A 56 3.68 -15.35 42.68
CA HIS A 56 4.67 -16.01 43.55
C HIS A 56 5.92 -15.16 43.86
N LEU A 57 5.83 -13.83 43.75
CA LEU A 57 6.97 -12.93 43.93
C LEU A 57 7.21 -12.57 45.40
N SER A 58 8.48 -12.67 45.83
CA SER A 58 8.97 -12.10 47.09
C SER A 58 8.95 -10.57 47.07
N ALA A 59 9.04 -9.93 48.23
CA ALA A 59 9.05 -8.47 48.35
C ALA A 59 10.19 -7.80 47.55
N VAL A 60 11.34 -8.47 47.44
CA VAL A 60 12.49 -7.97 46.68
C VAL A 60 12.23 -8.07 45.18
N GLU A 61 11.68 -9.18 44.70
CA GLU A 61 11.36 -9.38 43.28
C GLU A 61 10.28 -8.40 42.79
N ARG A 62 9.27 -8.13 43.63
CA ARG A 62 8.27 -7.08 43.33
C ARG A 62 8.92 -5.71 43.17
N SER A 63 9.77 -5.32 44.13
CA SER A 63 10.47 -4.02 44.05
C SER A 63 11.38 -3.89 42.82
N ILE A 64 11.95 -4.99 42.30
CA ILE A 64 12.75 -4.98 41.08
C ILE A 64 11.85 -4.79 39.84
N ILE A 65 10.70 -5.46 39.80
CA ILE A 65 9.74 -5.34 38.70
C ILE A 65 9.15 -3.93 38.67
N ASP A 66 8.74 -3.38 39.81
CA ASP A 66 8.22 -2.01 39.92
C ASP A 66 9.23 -0.98 39.40
N GLN A 67 10.52 -1.14 39.76
CA GLN A 67 11.59 -0.27 39.27
C GLN A 67 11.79 -0.41 37.75
N ARG A 68 11.66 -1.63 37.21
CA ARG A 68 11.78 -1.87 35.77
C ARG A 68 10.61 -1.24 35.00
N ILE A 69 9.37 -1.40 35.47
CA ILE A 69 8.18 -0.78 34.88
C ILE A 69 8.35 0.74 34.85
N SER A 70 8.69 1.34 35.99
CA SER A 70 8.90 2.79 36.08
C SER A 70 10.02 3.26 35.13
N ALA A 71 11.11 2.52 35.00
CA ALA A 71 12.19 2.86 34.06
C ALA A 71 11.74 2.82 32.60
N LEU A 72 10.95 1.82 32.20
CA LEU A 72 10.41 1.68 30.85
C LEU A 72 9.41 2.81 30.53
N GLU A 73 8.52 3.15 31.46
CA GLU A 73 7.60 4.29 31.32
C GLU A 73 8.36 5.61 31.16
N HIS A 74 9.38 5.85 32.00
CA HIS A 74 10.23 7.02 31.89
C HIS A 74 10.98 7.09 30.56
N GLN A 75 11.42 5.94 30.02
CA GLN A 75 12.07 5.87 28.72
C GLN A 75 11.09 6.21 27.58
N ALA A 76 9.87 5.65 27.59
CA ALA A 76 8.86 5.96 26.59
C ALA A 76 8.51 7.46 26.55
N ILE A 77 8.35 8.08 27.73
CA ILE A 77 8.14 9.52 27.87
C ILE A 77 9.35 10.31 27.35
N GLY A 78 10.56 9.87 27.68
CA GLY A 78 11.81 10.48 27.23
C GLY A 78 11.97 10.48 25.71
N ASP A 79 11.80 9.31 25.09
CA ASP A 79 11.95 9.10 23.64
C ASP A 79 10.89 9.90 22.87
N THR A 80 9.64 9.93 23.37
CA THR A 80 8.56 10.73 22.78
C THR A 80 8.86 12.23 22.84
N ASN A 81 9.31 12.74 24.00
CA ASN A 81 9.66 14.15 24.17
C ASN A 81 10.85 14.55 23.29
N ALA A 82 11.89 13.71 23.23
CA ALA A 82 13.07 13.98 22.42
C ALA A 82 12.71 14.05 20.93
N THR A 83 11.92 13.11 20.44
CA THR A 83 11.43 13.09 19.06
C THR A 83 10.56 14.31 18.75
N LEU A 84 9.65 14.70 19.67
CA LEU A 84 8.82 15.89 19.50
C LEU A 84 9.66 17.17 19.39
N VAL A 85 10.71 17.32 20.22
CA VAL A 85 11.64 18.45 20.15
C VAL A 85 12.34 18.50 18.79
N GLN A 86 12.78 17.35 18.27
CA GLN A 86 13.42 17.27 16.95
C GLN A 86 12.46 17.64 15.81
N ILE A 87 11.22 17.14 15.82
CA ILE A 87 10.20 17.51 14.83
C ILE A 87 9.89 19.01 14.89
N GLN A 88 9.75 19.57 16.09
CA GLN A 88 9.53 21.02 16.27
C GLN A 88 10.72 21.83 15.73
N SER A 89 11.95 21.37 15.95
CA SER A 89 13.16 21.99 15.41
C SER A 89 13.17 21.99 13.89
N THR A 90 12.89 20.85 13.25
CA THR A 90 12.82 20.75 11.79
C THR A 90 11.70 21.63 11.22
N ARG A 91 10.51 21.63 11.84
CA ARG A 91 9.40 22.51 11.45
C ARG A 91 9.78 23.98 11.54
N THR A 92 10.47 24.37 12.61
CA THR A 92 10.92 25.75 12.82
C THR A 92 11.97 26.14 11.78
N GLY A 93 12.93 25.25 11.50
CA GLY A 93 13.93 25.45 10.46
C GLY A 93 13.30 25.66 9.06
N TYR A 94 12.30 24.86 8.69
CA TYR A 94 11.55 25.07 7.46
C TYR A 94 10.75 26.38 7.47
N SER A 95 10.11 26.70 8.59
CA SER A 95 9.33 27.94 8.72
C SER A 95 10.20 29.18 8.53
N ASP A 96 11.40 29.19 9.14
CA ASP A 96 12.40 30.24 8.99
C ASP A 96 12.91 30.32 7.56
N TYR A 97 13.16 29.18 6.92
CA TYR A 97 13.58 29.11 5.53
C TYR A 97 12.51 29.68 4.58
N LEU A 98 11.25 29.25 4.74
CA LEU A 98 10.11 29.74 3.96
C LEU A 98 9.95 31.25 4.13
N GLN A 99 10.05 31.76 5.36
CA GLN A 99 9.91 33.18 5.63
C GLN A 99 11.02 34.02 4.98
N LYS A 100 12.27 33.50 4.97
CA LYS A 100 13.39 34.11 4.23
C LYS A 100 13.15 34.08 2.71
N SER A 101 12.74 32.95 2.15
CA SER A 101 12.47 32.83 0.72
C SER A 101 11.32 33.73 0.27
N LEU A 102 10.26 33.86 1.07
CA LEU A 102 9.17 34.82 0.82
C LEU A 102 9.65 36.28 0.90
N ALA A 103 10.57 36.61 1.80
CA ALA A 103 11.18 37.94 1.87
C ALA A 103 12.04 38.24 0.63
N THR A 104 12.84 37.26 0.15
CA THR A 104 13.62 37.37 -1.09
C THR A 104 12.72 37.61 -2.29
N LEU A 105 11.66 36.80 -2.46
CA LEU A 105 10.68 36.97 -3.54
C LEU A 105 10.05 38.36 -3.52
N ARG A 106 9.76 38.89 -2.32
CA ARG A 106 9.20 40.24 -2.14
C ARG A 106 10.18 41.36 -2.48
N VAL A 107 11.47 41.20 -2.11
CA VAL A 107 12.54 42.15 -2.47
C VAL A 107 12.80 42.17 -3.99
N ASP A 108 12.64 41.01 -4.65
CA ASP A 108 12.76 40.88 -6.10
C ASP A 108 11.54 41.43 -6.88
N GLY A 109 10.58 42.06 -6.19
CA GLY A 109 9.50 42.85 -6.77
C GLY A 109 8.13 42.16 -6.83
N TYR A 110 7.94 41.05 -6.12
CA TYR A 110 6.62 40.41 -6.00
C TYR A 110 5.79 41.07 -4.91
N ASP A 111 4.84 41.92 -5.30
CA ASP A 111 3.81 42.40 -4.41
C ASP A 111 2.73 41.32 -4.22
N GLN A 112 2.24 41.14 -2.99
CA GLN A 112 1.12 40.24 -2.69
C GLN A 112 -0.19 40.94 -3.09
N ALA A 113 -0.39 41.13 -4.40
CA ALA A 113 -1.75 41.16 -4.88
C ALA A 113 -2.34 39.75 -4.67
N PRO A 114 -3.60 39.62 -4.23
CA PRO A 114 -4.25 38.32 -4.28
C PRO A 114 -4.13 37.83 -5.73
N ILE A 115 -3.62 36.61 -5.91
CA ILE A 115 -3.63 35.93 -7.20
C ILE A 115 -5.11 35.70 -7.51
N GLY A 116 -5.75 36.71 -8.08
CA GLY A 116 -7.02 36.59 -8.76
C GLY A 116 -6.70 35.91 -10.08
N ASP A 117 -7.25 34.72 -10.26
CA ASP A 117 -7.41 33.97 -11.51
C ASP A 117 -6.46 34.40 -12.62
N LEU A 118 -5.17 34.16 -12.40
CA LEU A 118 -4.24 34.01 -13.50
C LEU A 118 -4.47 32.61 -14.04
N ASP A 119 -5.58 32.48 -14.79
CA ASP A 119 -5.64 31.61 -15.95
C ASP A 119 -4.41 31.93 -16.78
N ALA A 120 -3.32 31.19 -16.52
CA ALA A 120 -2.34 30.96 -17.54
C ALA A 120 -3.16 30.47 -18.73
N SER A 121 -3.13 31.22 -19.83
CA SER A 121 -3.49 30.70 -21.14
C SER A 121 -2.44 29.64 -21.53
N GLY A 122 -2.40 28.56 -20.75
CA GLY A 122 -1.73 27.32 -21.03
C GLY A 122 -2.73 26.43 -21.74
N SER A 123 -2.23 25.62 -22.67
CA SER A 123 -2.99 24.62 -23.41
C SER A 123 -4.11 23.99 -22.58
N PRO A 124 -5.33 23.83 -23.13
CA PRO A 124 -6.45 23.26 -22.38
C PRO A 124 -6.02 21.96 -21.70
N SER A 125 -6.25 21.88 -20.39
CA SER A 125 -6.04 20.64 -19.63
C SER A 125 -6.73 19.51 -20.38
N LYS A 126 -5.98 18.45 -20.67
CA LYS A 126 -6.53 17.24 -21.30
C LYS A 126 -7.29 16.37 -20.31
N ALA A 127 -7.26 16.68 -19.01
CA ALA A 127 -8.00 15.94 -18.02
C ALA A 127 -9.51 16.01 -18.26
N GLU A 128 -10.19 14.93 -17.90
CA GLU A 128 -11.64 14.85 -17.96
C GLU A 128 -12.23 15.88 -16.98
N PRO A 129 -13.25 16.66 -17.38
CA PRO A 129 -13.89 17.62 -16.48
C PRO A 129 -14.48 16.93 -15.26
N GLU A 130 -14.20 17.46 -14.07
CA GLU A 130 -14.73 16.95 -12.79
C GLU A 130 -16.28 16.86 -12.77
N GLY A 131 -16.97 17.77 -13.48
CA GLY A 131 -18.42 17.73 -13.63
C GLY A 131 -18.97 16.46 -14.30
N ASN A 132 -18.14 15.78 -15.10
CA ASN A 132 -18.52 14.54 -15.79
C ASN A 132 -18.31 13.30 -14.91
N ARG A 133 -17.54 13.41 -13.81
CA ARG A 133 -17.14 12.25 -12.98
C ARG A 133 -18.30 11.38 -12.55
N ARG A 134 -19.37 12.00 -12.06
CA ARG A 134 -20.56 11.28 -11.59
C ARG A 134 -21.20 10.45 -12.71
N GLN A 135 -21.28 11.00 -13.92
CA GLN A 135 -21.90 10.35 -15.07
C GLN A 135 -21.02 9.21 -15.58
N ASN A 136 -19.72 9.43 -15.70
CA ASN A 136 -18.75 8.41 -16.11
C ASN A 136 -18.74 7.20 -15.16
N GLN A 137 -18.82 7.45 -13.84
CA GLN A 137 -18.98 6.40 -12.83
C GLN A 137 -20.28 5.60 -13.01
N ILE A 138 -21.41 6.28 -13.27
CA ILE A 138 -22.69 5.60 -13.56
C ILE A 138 -22.55 4.70 -14.79
N GLU A 139 -21.93 5.20 -15.86
CA GLU A 139 -21.75 4.47 -17.10
C GLU A 139 -20.84 3.24 -16.92
N ALA A 140 -19.70 3.40 -16.27
CA ALA A 140 -18.76 2.31 -15.98
C ALA A 140 -19.41 1.21 -15.13
N PHE A 141 -20.14 1.59 -14.08
CA PHE A 141 -20.87 0.63 -13.24
C PHE A 141 -22.01 -0.06 -14.00
N THR A 142 -22.80 0.70 -14.75
CA THR A 142 -23.91 0.17 -15.55
C THR A 142 -23.42 -0.81 -16.61
N LYS A 143 -22.23 -0.58 -17.18
CA LYS A 143 -21.61 -1.50 -18.13
C LYS A 143 -21.35 -2.88 -17.54
N VAL A 144 -20.91 -2.95 -16.27
CA VAL A 144 -20.56 -4.22 -15.60
C VAL A 144 -21.76 -4.92 -14.97
N PHE A 145 -22.75 -4.16 -14.48
CA PHE A 145 -23.87 -4.69 -13.69
C PHE A 145 -25.24 -4.58 -14.36
N GLY A 146 -25.37 -3.84 -15.47
CA GLY A 146 -26.65 -3.62 -16.16
C GLY A 146 -27.65 -2.76 -15.38
N ARG A 147 -27.23 -2.11 -14.30
CA ARG A 147 -28.05 -1.23 -13.45
C ARG A 147 -27.24 -0.03 -12.98
N GLN A 148 -27.90 1.06 -12.60
CA GLN A 148 -27.23 2.22 -12.01
C GLN A 148 -26.79 1.95 -10.56
N PRO A 149 -25.77 2.68 -10.06
CA PRO A 149 -25.41 2.65 -8.64
C PRO A 149 -26.56 3.15 -7.75
N SER A 150 -26.81 2.44 -6.65
CA SER A 150 -27.93 2.69 -5.74
C SER A 150 -27.55 2.64 -4.25
N SER A 151 -26.43 1.98 -3.92
CA SER A 151 -25.89 1.87 -2.57
C SER A 151 -24.54 2.59 -2.43
N ALA A 152 -24.05 2.78 -1.21
CA ALA A 152 -22.71 3.32 -0.99
C ALA A 152 -21.63 2.40 -1.61
N ALA A 153 -21.76 1.08 -1.45
CA ALA A 153 -20.86 0.10 -2.07
C ALA A 153 -20.86 0.21 -3.60
N ASP A 154 -22.04 0.42 -4.21
CA ASP A 154 -22.12 0.62 -5.66
C ASP A 154 -21.33 1.86 -6.10
N TRP A 155 -21.36 2.94 -5.32
CA TRP A 155 -20.62 4.17 -5.63
C TRP A 155 -19.11 4.01 -5.48
N GLU A 156 -18.64 3.26 -4.47
CA GLU A 156 -17.22 2.91 -4.35
C GLU A 156 -16.75 2.05 -5.53
N THR A 157 -17.53 1.05 -5.90
CA THR A 157 -17.25 0.20 -7.06
C THR A 157 -17.33 0.94 -8.38
N ALA A 158 -18.28 1.87 -8.52
CA ALA A 158 -18.39 2.75 -9.69
C ALA A 158 -17.15 3.64 -9.84
N ALA A 159 -16.63 4.19 -8.73
CA ALA A 159 -15.39 4.95 -8.74
C ALA A 159 -14.18 4.10 -9.17
N ALA A 160 -14.11 2.84 -8.73
CA ALA A 160 -13.02 1.93 -9.11
C ALA A 160 -13.11 1.45 -10.56
N LEU A 161 -14.32 1.35 -11.12
CA LEU A 161 -14.57 0.95 -12.51
C LEU A 161 -14.41 2.09 -13.51
N ASP A 162 -14.39 3.35 -13.06
CA ASP A 162 -14.25 4.50 -13.93
C ASP A 162 -12.81 4.63 -14.47
N PRO A 163 -12.60 4.46 -15.80
CA PRO A 163 -11.28 4.55 -16.39
C PRO A 163 -10.81 5.99 -16.57
N HIS A 164 -11.69 6.98 -16.49
CA HIS A 164 -11.32 8.37 -16.80
C HIS A 164 -10.35 8.94 -15.76
N SER A 165 -9.63 9.97 -16.20
CA SER A 165 -8.67 10.69 -15.39
C SER A 165 -9.04 12.16 -15.31
N TYR A 166 -9.31 12.60 -14.09
CA TYR A 166 -9.75 13.95 -13.75
C TYR A 166 -8.62 14.77 -13.11
N ASP A 167 -7.66 14.10 -12.45
CA ASP A 167 -6.48 14.76 -11.93
C ASP A 167 -5.66 15.31 -13.12
N PRO A 168 -5.39 16.63 -13.19
CA PRO A 168 -4.59 17.22 -14.26
C PRO A 168 -3.26 16.54 -14.50
N LYS A 169 -2.63 15.94 -13.46
CA LYS A 169 -1.36 15.22 -13.61
C LYS A 169 -1.47 14.06 -14.59
N ASN A 170 -2.63 13.38 -14.63
CA ASN A 170 -2.87 12.22 -15.48
C ASN A 170 -3.19 12.60 -16.95
N GLY A 171 -3.34 13.89 -17.26
CA GLY A 171 -3.48 14.40 -18.63
C GLY A 171 -4.61 13.77 -19.46
N GLY A 172 -5.67 13.27 -18.80
CA GLY A 172 -6.81 12.58 -19.41
C GLY A 172 -6.52 11.18 -19.94
N VAL A 173 -5.31 10.64 -19.74
CA VAL A 173 -5.00 9.27 -20.14
C VAL A 173 -5.78 8.31 -19.24
N PRO A 174 -6.60 7.39 -19.80
CA PRO A 174 -7.40 6.52 -18.97
C PRO A 174 -6.53 5.52 -18.19
N ALA A 175 -7.00 5.16 -17.00
CA ALA A 175 -6.46 4.06 -16.22
C ALA A 175 -6.83 2.71 -16.86
N ASN A 176 -5.96 1.71 -16.71
CA ASN A 176 -6.27 0.35 -17.11
C ASN A 176 -6.89 -0.41 -15.92
N ILE A 177 -8.00 -1.10 -16.19
CA ILE A 177 -8.81 -1.76 -15.18
C ILE A 177 -8.96 -3.24 -15.52
N VAL A 178 -8.79 -4.10 -14.52
CA VAL A 178 -9.08 -5.53 -14.59
C VAL A 178 -10.06 -5.92 -13.48
N VAL A 179 -10.89 -6.91 -13.76
CA VAL A 179 -12.06 -7.27 -12.96
C VAL A 179 -12.17 -8.78 -12.84
N GLY A 180 -12.63 -9.27 -11.69
CA GLY A 180 -13.01 -10.68 -11.47
C GLY A 180 -14.26 -10.78 -10.61
N ARG A 181 -15.08 -11.79 -10.82
CA ARG A 181 -16.32 -12.02 -10.06
C ARG A 181 -16.09 -13.04 -8.97
N ILE A 182 -16.51 -12.74 -7.75
CA ILE A 182 -16.47 -13.62 -6.58
C ILE A 182 -17.90 -13.93 -6.14
N GLU A 183 -18.10 -14.92 -5.28
CA GLU A 183 -19.35 -15.07 -4.55
C GLU A 183 -19.52 -13.88 -3.58
N PRO A 184 -20.66 -13.16 -3.63
CA PRO A 184 -20.95 -12.08 -2.70
C PRO A 184 -20.98 -12.56 -1.24
N VAL A 185 -20.57 -11.68 -0.32
CA VAL A 185 -20.68 -11.87 1.13
C VAL A 185 -21.40 -10.64 1.73
N PRO A 186 -22.74 -10.61 1.66
CA PRO A 186 -23.51 -9.42 2.05
C PRO A 186 -23.25 -8.95 3.49
N GLY A 187 -23.22 -7.64 3.68
CA GLY A 187 -22.93 -6.97 4.94
C GLY A 187 -21.44 -6.68 5.18
N GLN A 188 -20.54 -7.14 4.31
CA GLN A 188 -19.10 -6.88 4.40
C GLN A 188 -18.66 -5.63 3.65
N GLY A 189 -19.53 -5.06 2.80
CA GLY A 189 -19.26 -3.82 2.09
C GLY A 189 -18.11 -3.92 1.10
N VAL A 190 -17.34 -2.83 1.00
CA VAL A 190 -16.16 -2.75 0.13
C VAL A 190 -14.90 -2.68 0.97
N VAL A 191 -13.90 -3.47 0.60
CA VAL A 191 -12.53 -3.34 1.11
C VAL A 191 -11.69 -2.65 0.04
N ARG A 192 -11.23 -1.43 0.34
CA ARG A 192 -10.43 -0.59 -0.56
C ARG A 192 -8.96 -0.71 -0.22
N THR A 193 -8.16 -1.20 -1.15
CA THR A 193 -6.70 -1.15 -1.09
C THR A 193 -6.19 -0.09 -2.05
N ASN A 194 -5.36 0.82 -1.55
CA ASN A 194 -4.71 1.85 -2.35
C ASN A 194 -3.19 1.75 -2.16
N LEU A 195 -2.44 1.73 -3.27
CA LEU A 195 -0.99 1.77 -3.30
C LEU A 195 -0.53 3.09 -3.94
N PHE A 196 0.10 3.95 -3.16
CA PHE A 196 0.43 5.32 -3.58
C PHE A 196 1.88 5.67 -3.28
N ILE A 197 2.47 6.51 -4.12
CA ILE A 197 3.83 7.02 -3.93
C ILE A 197 3.75 8.26 -3.03
N PRO A 198 4.32 8.24 -1.81
CA PRO A 198 4.18 9.35 -0.89
C PRO A 198 4.84 10.64 -1.37
N GLY A 199 6.01 10.52 -1.99
CA GLY A 199 6.77 11.66 -2.51
C GLY A 199 6.17 12.25 -3.78
N ARG A 200 6.64 13.45 -4.15
CA ARG A 200 6.29 14.12 -5.41
C ARG A 200 6.67 13.29 -6.64
N ALA A 201 7.85 12.65 -6.62
CA ALA A 201 8.38 11.90 -7.75
C ALA A 201 9.38 10.84 -7.31
N VAL A 202 9.59 9.85 -8.17
CA VAL A 202 10.57 8.77 -8.02
C VAL A 202 11.47 8.65 -9.24
N LEU A 203 12.70 8.19 -9.02
CA LEU A 203 13.63 7.88 -10.11
C LEU A 203 13.11 6.69 -10.89
N ASP A 204 13.03 6.88 -12.18
CA ASP A 204 12.73 5.85 -13.16
C ASP A 204 13.99 5.59 -14.00
N PRO A 205 14.61 4.39 -13.88
CA PRO A 205 15.76 4.04 -14.70
C PRO A 205 15.43 4.10 -16.19
N GLN A 206 16.30 4.73 -16.98
CA GLN A 206 16.08 4.93 -18.42
C GLN A 206 17.29 4.52 -19.24
N ALA A 207 17.07 4.21 -20.52
CA ALA A 207 18.15 3.96 -21.49
C ALA A 207 18.80 5.26 -22.02
N ASP A 208 18.32 6.42 -21.55
CA ASP A 208 18.77 7.76 -21.94
C ASP A 208 20.07 8.19 -21.25
N ILE A 209 20.59 9.38 -21.57
CA ILE A 209 21.66 10.06 -20.83
C ILE A 209 21.12 11.40 -20.32
N PRO A 210 21.08 11.66 -18.99
CA PRO A 210 21.39 10.72 -17.91
C PRO A 210 20.43 9.52 -17.87
N PRO A 211 20.86 8.36 -17.34
CA PRO A 211 20.13 7.08 -17.42
C PRO A 211 18.97 6.96 -16.43
N TYR A 212 18.30 8.08 -16.15
CA TYR A 212 17.15 8.14 -15.27
C TYR A 212 16.32 9.38 -15.57
N HIS A 213 15.00 9.21 -15.52
CA HIS A 213 14.02 10.30 -15.46
C HIS A 213 13.35 10.30 -14.08
N ASN A 214 12.44 11.24 -13.86
CA ASN A 214 11.57 11.25 -12.69
C ASN A 214 10.16 10.90 -13.14
N ASN A 215 9.53 9.96 -12.44
CA ASN A 215 8.10 9.69 -12.58
C ASN A 215 7.33 10.30 -11.42
N LEU A 216 6.26 11.04 -11.72
CA LEU A 216 5.42 11.66 -10.69
C LEU A 216 4.77 10.62 -9.78
N GLY A 217 4.79 10.93 -8.49
CA GLY A 217 4.09 10.22 -7.44
C GLY A 217 2.71 10.79 -7.14
N ASP A 218 2.19 10.41 -5.97
CA ASP A 218 0.88 10.87 -5.49
C ASP A 218 0.98 12.04 -4.52
N ASN A 219 2.18 12.32 -4.00
CA ASN A 219 2.47 13.46 -3.13
C ASN A 219 1.48 13.61 -1.98
N ARG A 220 1.20 12.51 -1.28
CA ARG A 220 0.20 12.45 -0.22
C ARG A 220 0.60 11.53 0.92
N GLY A 221 -0.08 11.67 2.05
CA GLY A 221 -0.06 10.70 3.13
C GLY A 221 -1.27 9.75 3.07
N PHE A 222 -1.43 8.97 4.15
CA PHE A 222 -2.60 8.13 4.31
C PHE A 222 -3.90 8.94 4.36
N SER A 223 -4.94 8.44 3.70
CA SER A 223 -6.25 9.10 3.71
C SER A 223 -7.39 8.09 3.55
N PRO A 224 -8.32 7.99 4.51
CA PRO A 224 -9.48 7.09 4.39
C PRO A 224 -10.44 7.52 3.29
N THR A 225 -10.35 8.76 2.80
CA THR A 225 -11.20 9.31 1.74
C THR A 225 -10.51 9.35 0.37
N ALA A 226 -9.28 8.86 0.26
CA ALA A 226 -8.60 8.76 -1.03
C ALA A 226 -9.32 7.75 -1.94
N GLY A 227 -9.84 8.25 -3.05
CA GLY A 227 -10.42 7.44 -4.11
C GLY A 227 -9.36 6.73 -4.97
N PRO A 228 -9.80 5.89 -5.91
CA PRO A 228 -8.92 5.02 -6.68
C PRO A 228 -7.98 5.79 -7.64
N GLU A 229 -8.33 7.02 -8.06
CA GLU A 229 -7.45 7.88 -8.88
C GLU A 229 -6.29 8.48 -8.09
N ALA A 230 -6.44 8.66 -6.78
CA ALA A 230 -5.44 9.28 -5.91
C ALA A 230 -4.26 8.33 -5.57
N SER A 231 -4.06 7.24 -6.30
CA SER A 231 -3.06 6.20 -6.02
C SER A 231 -2.39 5.76 -7.33
N ARG A 232 -1.27 5.05 -7.31
CA ARG A 232 -0.74 4.41 -8.53
C ARG A 232 -1.52 3.15 -8.88
N VAL A 233 -1.86 2.36 -7.88
CA VAL A 233 -2.68 1.15 -8.02
C VAL A 233 -3.78 1.15 -6.96
N SER A 234 -4.97 0.68 -7.31
CA SER A 234 -6.05 0.40 -6.35
C SER A 234 -6.64 -0.97 -6.62
N ILE A 235 -7.05 -1.67 -5.56
CA ILE A 235 -7.69 -3.00 -5.61
C ILE A 235 -8.86 -2.97 -4.64
N TYR A 236 -10.09 -3.02 -5.16
CA TYR A 236 -11.31 -2.96 -4.39
C TYR A 236 -11.97 -4.34 -4.44
N VAL A 237 -12.26 -4.90 -3.27
CA VAL A 237 -13.07 -6.12 -3.13
C VAL A 237 -14.43 -5.70 -2.61
N ASP A 238 -15.41 -5.72 -3.49
CA ASP A 238 -16.80 -5.43 -3.16
C ASP A 238 -17.55 -6.73 -2.93
N TYR A 239 -17.79 -7.03 -1.66
CA TYR A 239 -18.52 -8.21 -1.23
C TYR A 239 -20.03 -8.08 -1.42
N GLU A 240 -20.58 -6.88 -1.57
CA GLU A 240 -22.01 -6.69 -1.83
C GLU A 240 -22.34 -7.05 -3.28
N ASN A 241 -21.49 -6.62 -4.22
CA ASN A 241 -21.66 -6.87 -5.64
C ASN A 241 -20.91 -8.11 -6.16
N GLY A 242 -20.11 -8.76 -5.31
CA GLY A 242 -19.36 -9.97 -5.65
C GLY A 242 -18.30 -9.72 -6.73
N ILE A 243 -17.47 -8.69 -6.54
CA ILE A 243 -16.49 -8.28 -7.55
C ILE A 243 -15.17 -7.85 -6.94
N ILE A 244 -14.08 -8.13 -7.65
CA ILE A 244 -12.75 -7.56 -7.43
C ILE A 244 -12.49 -6.62 -8.61
N VAL A 245 -12.15 -5.36 -8.33
CA VAL A 245 -11.78 -4.36 -9.32
C VAL A 245 -10.37 -3.88 -9.01
N ALA A 246 -9.45 -4.00 -9.96
CA ALA A 246 -8.10 -3.47 -9.83
C ALA A 246 -7.80 -2.49 -10.95
N ARG A 247 -7.24 -1.34 -10.57
CA ARG A 247 -7.02 -0.19 -11.45
C ARG A 247 -5.59 0.29 -11.32
N GLN A 248 -4.88 0.44 -12.44
CA GLN A 248 -3.57 1.07 -12.50
C GLN A 248 -3.71 2.44 -13.18
N ASN A 249 -3.35 3.49 -12.44
CA ASN A 249 -3.34 4.85 -12.94
C ASN A 249 -2.14 5.12 -13.86
N PRO A 250 -2.22 6.15 -14.71
CA PRO A 250 -1.10 6.54 -15.57
C PRO A 250 0.15 6.92 -14.78
N SER A 251 1.31 6.43 -15.21
CA SER A 251 2.63 7.01 -14.89
C SER A 251 2.87 8.26 -15.71
N ILE A 252 3.68 9.18 -15.19
CA ILE A 252 4.01 10.45 -15.83
C ILE A 252 5.51 10.66 -15.75
N ASP A 253 6.17 10.67 -16.90
CA ASP A 253 7.58 11.05 -17.02
C ASP A 253 7.70 12.57 -17.04
N GLU A 254 8.29 13.15 -15.99
CA GLU A 254 8.45 14.60 -15.85
C GLU A 254 9.35 15.23 -16.90
N LYS A 255 10.35 14.49 -17.38
CA LYS A 255 11.33 15.02 -18.33
C LYS A 255 10.73 15.12 -19.73
N THR A 256 9.96 14.10 -20.14
CA THR A 256 9.38 14.04 -21.48
C THR A 256 7.94 14.55 -21.55
N GLY A 257 7.25 14.64 -20.41
CA GLY A 257 5.82 14.92 -20.33
C GLY A 257 4.94 13.78 -20.86
N GLN A 258 5.52 12.59 -21.09
CA GLN A 258 4.76 11.43 -21.55
C GLN A 258 3.94 10.85 -20.41
N ILE A 259 2.71 10.44 -20.73
CA ILE A 259 1.78 9.85 -19.78
C ILE A 259 1.30 8.53 -20.36
N ARG A 260 1.43 7.43 -19.60
CA ARG A 260 1.05 6.08 -20.02
C ARG A 260 0.52 5.30 -18.83
N ALA A 261 -0.54 4.52 -19.03
CA ALA A 261 -1.00 3.54 -18.05
C ALA A 261 -0.42 2.16 -18.39
N GLY A 262 0.17 1.49 -17.39
CA GLY A 262 0.46 0.05 -17.45
C GLY A 262 -0.80 -0.77 -17.19
N THR A 263 -0.77 -2.07 -17.45
CA THR A 263 -1.91 -2.96 -17.20
C THR A 263 -1.61 -3.88 -16.01
N PRO A 264 -2.36 -3.82 -14.91
CA PRO A 264 -2.05 -4.63 -13.75
C PRO A 264 -2.32 -6.12 -14.04
N THR A 265 -1.41 -7.00 -13.61
CA THR A 265 -1.58 -8.45 -13.64
C THR A 265 -2.11 -8.90 -12.29
N ILE A 266 -3.38 -9.27 -12.23
CA ILE A 266 -4.05 -9.67 -10.99
C ILE A 266 -4.61 -11.07 -11.14
N SER A 267 -4.47 -11.88 -10.10
CA SER A 267 -5.17 -13.15 -9.98
C SER A 267 -5.70 -13.33 -8.57
N ALA A 268 -6.79 -14.07 -8.42
CA ALA A 268 -7.42 -14.29 -7.14
C ALA A 268 -7.94 -15.71 -6.97
N VAL A 269 -8.22 -16.10 -5.74
CA VAL A 269 -8.96 -17.31 -5.37
C VAL A 269 -9.81 -17.01 -4.15
N GLN A 270 -11.01 -17.58 -4.11
CA GLN A 270 -11.94 -17.41 -2.99
C GLN A 270 -12.07 -18.72 -2.20
N ARG A 271 -12.38 -18.64 -0.91
CA ARG A 271 -12.79 -19.78 -0.09
C ARG A 271 -14.30 -19.79 0.13
N SER A 272 -14.85 -20.94 0.53
CA SER A 272 -16.28 -21.05 0.83
C SER A 272 -16.74 -20.19 2.02
N ASN A 273 -15.83 -19.81 2.91
CA ASN A 273 -16.10 -18.85 3.99
C ASN A 273 -16.12 -17.38 3.50
N GLY A 274 -15.94 -17.14 2.21
CA GLY A 274 -15.90 -15.81 1.60
C GLY A 274 -14.52 -15.16 1.56
N SER A 275 -13.49 -15.72 2.22
CA SER A 275 -12.13 -15.15 2.18
C SER A 275 -11.59 -15.10 0.75
N VAL A 276 -10.95 -14.00 0.39
CA VAL A 276 -10.33 -13.81 -0.93
C VAL A 276 -8.83 -13.62 -0.76
N MET A 277 -8.04 -14.38 -1.51
CA MET A 277 -6.60 -14.15 -1.68
C MET A 277 -6.35 -13.57 -3.07
N ILE A 278 -5.59 -12.48 -3.12
CA ILE A 278 -5.28 -11.71 -4.32
C ILE A 278 -3.77 -11.67 -4.47
N LYS A 279 -3.26 -12.08 -5.63
CA LYS A 279 -1.89 -11.82 -6.07
C LYS A 279 -1.92 -10.70 -7.10
N TYR A 280 -1.11 -9.68 -6.90
CA TYR A 280 -1.05 -8.51 -7.79
C TYR A 280 0.38 -8.21 -8.23
N SER A 281 0.49 -7.62 -9.41
CA SER A 281 1.73 -7.17 -10.03
C SER A 281 1.40 -6.00 -10.96
N ALA A 282 2.04 -4.86 -10.75
CA ALA A 282 1.85 -3.64 -11.52
C ALA A 282 3.20 -2.97 -11.72
N ALA A 283 3.61 -2.80 -12.98
CA ALA A 283 4.89 -2.21 -13.32
C ALA A 283 4.71 -0.85 -13.99
N ASP A 284 5.75 -0.03 -13.89
CA ASP A 284 5.80 1.23 -14.62
C ASP A 284 5.88 0.95 -16.13
N PRO A 285 4.96 1.48 -16.96
CA PRO A 285 5.05 1.33 -18.41
C PRO A 285 6.30 2.00 -19.03
N PHE A 286 6.99 2.87 -18.30
CA PHE A 286 8.24 3.51 -18.69
C PHE A 286 9.50 2.77 -18.26
N SER A 287 9.39 1.69 -17.46
CA SER A 287 10.55 0.87 -17.08
C SER A 287 11.36 0.42 -18.31
N PRO A 288 12.69 0.19 -18.19
CA PRO A 288 13.53 -0.24 -19.32
C PRO A 288 12.98 -1.49 -20.02
N GLY A 289 12.64 -1.35 -21.31
CA GLY A 289 12.02 -2.44 -22.09
C GLY A 289 10.50 -2.59 -21.90
N GLY A 290 9.87 -1.72 -21.09
CA GLY A 290 8.45 -1.66 -20.80
C GLY A 290 8.02 -2.50 -19.58
N GLU A 291 6.72 -2.52 -19.33
CA GLU A 291 6.15 -3.20 -18.15
C GLU A 291 6.34 -4.73 -18.16
N ALA A 292 6.42 -5.38 -19.33
CA ALA A 292 6.50 -6.83 -19.41
C ALA A 292 7.85 -7.38 -18.89
N PRO A 293 9.01 -6.86 -19.31
CA PRO A 293 10.30 -7.19 -18.69
C PRO A 293 10.38 -6.86 -17.19
N ALA A 294 9.82 -5.72 -16.77
CA ALA A 294 9.81 -5.31 -15.37
C ALA A 294 9.11 -6.35 -14.47
N LYS A 295 7.91 -6.80 -14.87
CA LYS A 295 7.18 -7.87 -14.16
C LYS A 295 7.91 -9.21 -14.22
N ALA A 296 8.52 -9.55 -15.35
CA ALA A 296 9.24 -10.82 -15.53
C ALA A 296 10.48 -10.94 -14.62
N LEU A 297 11.10 -9.81 -14.26
CA LEU A 297 12.23 -9.74 -13.34
C LEU A 297 11.81 -9.36 -11.90
N SER A 298 10.51 -9.24 -11.65
CA SER A 298 9.91 -8.81 -10.38
C SER A 298 10.39 -7.44 -9.88
N PHE A 299 10.80 -6.56 -10.81
CA PHE A 299 11.06 -5.15 -10.52
C PHE A 299 9.77 -4.34 -10.78
N ASP A 300 8.77 -4.59 -9.96
CA ASP A 300 7.42 -4.05 -10.09
C ASP A 300 6.72 -4.03 -8.72
N VAL A 301 5.60 -3.31 -8.62
CA VAL A 301 4.80 -3.27 -7.39
C VAL A 301 3.97 -4.55 -7.32
N ASN A 302 4.34 -5.48 -6.45
CA ASN A 302 3.72 -6.80 -6.38
C ASN A 302 3.53 -7.32 -4.95
N GLY A 303 2.67 -8.33 -4.80
CA GLY A 303 2.45 -8.99 -3.52
C GLY A 303 1.21 -9.86 -3.47
N THR A 304 0.95 -10.38 -2.27
CA THR A 304 -0.27 -11.09 -1.88
C THR A 304 -1.04 -10.25 -0.86
N ILE A 305 -2.36 -10.12 -1.04
CA ILE A 305 -3.29 -9.62 -0.02
C ILE A 305 -4.36 -10.67 0.20
N VAL A 306 -4.66 -10.95 1.45
CA VAL A 306 -5.78 -11.78 1.88
C VAL A 306 -6.76 -10.92 2.65
N ILE A 307 -8.04 -11.09 2.32
CA ILE A 307 -9.15 -10.45 3.01
C ILE A 307 -10.07 -11.57 3.51
N GLU A 308 -10.26 -11.65 4.83
CA GLU A 308 -11.19 -12.57 5.47
C GLU A 308 -12.42 -11.80 5.98
N PRO A 309 -13.61 -12.00 5.42
CA PRO A 309 -14.83 -11.43 5.98
C PRO A 309 -15.16 -12.09 7.32
N THR A 310 -15.51 -11.30 8.33
CA THR A 310 -15.96 -11.81 9.64
C THR A 310 -17.19 -11.06 10.14
N ALA A 311 -17.88 -11.58 11.15
CA ALA A 311 -19.01 -10.88 11.76
C ALA A 311 -18.62 -9.51 12.35
N ALA A 312 -17.39 -9.37 12.86
CA ALA A 312 -16.89 -8.10 13.40
C ALA A 312 -16.47 -7.09 12.31
N GLY A 313 -16.30 -7.57 11.07
CA GLY A 313 -15.74 -6.83 9.95
C GLY A 313 -14.59 -7.60 9.31
N PRO A 314 -14.16 -7.21 8.09
CA PRO A 314 -13.09 -7.90 7.39
C PRO A 314 -11.75 -7.74 8.11
N ARG A 315 -10.93 -8.78 8.07
CA ARG A 315 -9.53 -8.80 8.50
C ARG A 315 -8.64 -8.91 7.28
N VAL A 316 -7.43 -8.35 7.35
CA VAL A 316 -6.49 -8.38 6.23
C VAL A 316 -5.13 -8.88 6.66
N GLY A 317 -4.42 -9.47 5.70
CA GLY A 317 -3.08 -9.99 5.87
C GLY A 317 -2.38 -10.16 4.53
N GLY A 318 -1.07 -10.34 4.54
CA GLY A 318 -0.33 -10.69 3.32
C GLY A 318 1.10 -10.19 3.32
N THR A 319 1.70 -10.22 2.14
CA THR A 319 3.11 -9.91 1.90
C THR A 319 3.22 -9.02 0.66
N VAL A 320 3.77 -7.82 0.80
CA VAL A 320 3.78 -6.78 -0.25
C VAL A 320 5.17 -6.21 -0.43
N THR A 321 5.49 -5.65 -1.60
CA THR A 321 6.78 -4.98 -1.80
C THR A 321 7.05 -3.89 -0.75
N ASN A 322 8.32 -3.62 -0.49
CA ASN A 322 8.74 -2.60 0.47
C ASN A 322 8.36 -1.18 0.01
N PHE A 323 8.14 -0.98 -1.28
CA PHE A 323 7.63 0.25 -1.90
C PHE A 323 6.48 -0.10 -2.85
N PRO A 324 5.41 0.71 -2.99
CA PRO A 324 5.18 2.04 -2.41
C PRO A 324 4.48 1.95 -1.03
N ALA A 325 3.81 3.04 -0.59
CA ALA A 325 2.93 3.00 0.58
C ALA A 325 1.64 2.23 0.22
N ILE A 326 1.06 1.57 1.22
CA ILE A 326 -0.23 0.87 1.09
C ILE A 326 -1.15 1.25 2.24
N GLU A 327 -2.42 1.45 1.92
CA GLU A 327 -3.51 1.66 2.89
C GLU A 327 -4.70 0.78 2.50
N ILE A 328 -5.34 0.17 3.51
CA ILE A 328 -6.48 -0.72 3.35
C ILE A 328 -7.58 -0.30 4.31
N TYR A 329 -8.77 -0.06 3.77
CA TYR A 329 -9.94 0.39 4.51
C TYR A 329 -11.15 -0.53 4.26
N SER A 330 -12.06 -0.59 5.24
CA SER A 330 -13.36 -1.25 5.12
C SER A 330 -14.49 -0.23 5.21
N ASP A 331 -15.39 -0.26 4.22
CA ASP A 331 -16.61 0.54 4.16
C ASP A 331 -17.82 -0.38 4.21
N ARG A 332 -18.22 -0.75 5.42
CA ARG A 332 -19.41 -1.59 5.63
C ARG A 332 -20.70 -0.77 5.61
N PRO A 333 -21.82 -1.34 5.12
CA PRO A 333 -23.12 -0.68 5.18
C PRO A 333 -23.47 -0.23 6.60
N GLY A 334 -23.74 1.07 6.78
CA GLY A 334 -24.16 1.65 8.06
C GLY A 334 -23.05 1.80 9.11
N ALA A 335 -21.78 1.56 8.76
CA ALA A 335 -20.64 1.79 9.64
C ALA A 335 -19.73 2.90 9.08
N SER A 336 -18.95 3.54 9.96
CA SER A 336 -17.87 4.42 9.53
C SER A 336 -16.73 3.61 8.90
N THR A 337 -16.01 4.22 7.96
CA THR A 337 -14.78 3.65 7.37
C THR A 337 -13.82 3.21 8.46
N THR A 338 -13.35 1.97 8.38
CA THR A 338 -12.40 1.38 9.34
C THR A 338 -11.05 1.14 8.67
N THR A 339 -9.96 1.56 9.29
CA THR A 339 -8.59 1.22 8.85
C THR A 339 -8.30 -0.24 9.17
N LEU A 340 -7.97 -1.04 8.15
CA LEU A 340 -7.59 -2.44 8.31
C LEU A 340 -6.08 -2.63 8.35
N ALA A 341 -5.35 -1.91 7.49
CA ALA A 341 -3.89 -1.90 7.48
C ALA A 341 -3.35 -0.62 6.83
N GLN A 342 -2.19 -0.17 7.30
CA GLN A 342 -1.42 0.90 6.68
C GLN A 342 0.06 0.52 6.79
N ALA A 343 0.83 0.71 5.72
CA ALA A 343 2.26 0.53 5.76
C ALA A 343 2.96 1.54 4.85
N TRP A 344 3.90 2.28 5.44
CA TRP A 344 4.77 3.20 4.72
C TRP A 344 5.83 2.44 3.92
N PRO A 345 6.52 3.05 2.93
CA PRO A 345 7.68 2.43 2.33
C PRO A 345 8.74 2.07 3.37
N HIS A 346 9.35 0.90 3.21
CA HIS A 346 10.44 0.47 4.08
C HIS A 346 11.77 1.03 3.56
N PHE A 347 12.63 1.52 4.45
CA PHE A 347 13.96 2.11 4.19
C PHE A 347 13.99 3.48 3.48
N VAL A 348 13.29 3.66 2.35
CA VAL A 348 13.32 4.90 1.55
C VAL A 348 11.94 5.19 0.95
N ASP A 349 11.40 6.38 1.21
CA ASP A 349 10.10 6.86 0.70
C ASP A 349 10.21 7.99 -0.34
N GLY A 350 11.42 8.53 -0.54
CA GLY A 350 11.75 9.56 -1.52
C GLY A 350 12.10 8.99 -2.91
N ALA A 351 12.87 9.75 -3.69
CA ALA A 351 13.09 9.48 -5.11
C ALA A 351 13.70 8.09 -5.41
N LEU A 352 14.48 7.53 -4.49
CA LEU A 352 15.12 6.21 -4.62
C LEU A 352 14.24 5.03 -4.15
N GLY A 353 13.02 5.31 -3.68
CA GLY A 353 12.11 4.32 -3.09
C GLY A 353 11.92 3.06 -3.94
N PRO A 354 11.63 3.15 -5.25
CA PRO A 354 11.50 1.97 -6.10
C PRO A 354 12.75 1.09 -6.13
N ALA A 355 13.93 1.68 -6.33
CA ALA A 355 15.20 0.94 -6.39
C ALA A 355 15.53 0.24 -5.06
N ALA A 356 15.16 0.85 -3.93
CA ALA A 356 15.39 0.31 -2.59
C ALA A 356 14.25 -0.60 -2.09
N GLY A 357 13.10 -0.64 -2.76
CA GLY A 357 11.88 -1.24 -2.22
C GLY A 357 11.23 -2.31 -3.09
N LEU A 358 11.44 -2.34 -4.40
CA LEU A 358 10.75 -3.31 -5.27
C LEU A 358 11.37 -4.71 -5.23
N TRP A 359 12.64 -4.84 -4.81
CA TRP A 359 13.33 -6.14 -4.72
C TRP A 359 12.97 -6.96 -3.48
N TRP A 360 12.27 -6.36 -2.51
CA TRP A 360 12.05 -6.95 -1.20
C TRP A 360 10.61 -6.76 -0.78
N HIS A 361 10.14 -7.64 0.11
CA HIS A 361 8.78 -7.62 0.62
C HIS A 361 8.76 -7.45 2.13
N LYS A 362 7.67 -6.87 2.61
CA LYS A 362 7.28 -6.76 4.00
C LYS A 362 5.92 -7.40 4.23
N PRO A 363 5.68 -7.97 5.41
CA PRO A 363 4.34 -8.39 5.77
C PRO A 363 3.43 -7.19 6.06
N ILE A 364 2.13 -7.42 5.92
CA ILE A 364 1.07 -6.50 6.36
C ILE A 364 -0.03 -7.30 7.06
N GLY A 365 -0.69 -6.69 8.05
CA GLY A 365 -1.82 -7.29 8.76
C GLY A 365 -1.50 -8.65 9.39
N ASP A 366 -2.48 -9.55 9.41
CA ASP A 366 -2.34 -10.91 9.95
C ASP A 366 -1.78 -11.89 8.90
N GLN A 367 -0.50 -12.22 9.03
CA GLN A 367 0.18 -13.15 8.12
C GLN A 367 -0.40 -14.57 8.15
N ALA A 368 -1.07 -14.99 9.23
CA ALA A 368 -1.66 -16.32 9.31
C ALA A 368 -2.77 -16.53 8.26
N LEU A 369 -3.39 -15.45 7.78
CA LEU A 369 -4.44 -15.51 6.78
C LEU A 369 -3.93 -16.05 5.43
N GLU A 370 -2.73 -15.63 5.01
CA GLU A 370 -2.08 -16.13 3.78
C GLU A 370 -1.76 -17.62 3.91
N LEU A 371 -1.22 -18.04 5.06
CA LEU A 371 -0.91 -19.45 5.33
C LEU A 371 -2.15 -20.34 5.28
N GLY A 372 -3.31 -19.82 5.67
CA GLY A 372 -4.54 -20.58 5.65
C GLY A 372 -4.96 -21.04 4.24
N PHE A 373 -4.43 -20.42 3.17
CA PHE A 373 -4.82 -20.76 1.79
C PHE A 373 -4.03 -21.96 1.26
N ASN A 374 -2.98 -22.38 1.97
CA ASN A 374 -2.09 -23.43 1.52
C ASN A 374 -2.69 -24.81 1.80
N ASP A 375 -2.63 -25.68 0.80
CA ASP A 375 -2.89 -27.11 1.02
C ASP A 375 -1.73 -27.72 1.81
N GLN A 376 -2.03 -28.78 2.57
CA GLN A 376 -1.07 -29.55 3.34
C GLN A 376 -1.15 -31.03 2.95
N TYR A 377 -0.04 -31.55 2.41
CA TYR A 377 0.09 -32.94 1.95
C TYR A 377 1.20 -33.67 2.71
N PRO A 378 1.13 -35.00 2.89
CA PRO A 378 2.26 -35.77 3.39
C PRO A 378 3.47 -35.62 2.45
N ALA A 379 4.65 -35.35 3.02
CA ALA A 379 5.88 -35.25 2.27
C ALA A 379 6.17 -36.55 1.50
N PRO A 380 6.62 -36.47 0.24
CA PRO A 380 7.06 -37.63 -0.50
C PRO A 380 8.12 -38.40 0.29
N LYS A 381 7.96 -39.72 0.42
CA LYS A 381 9.00 -40.57 1.00
C LYS A 381 10.20 -40.59 0.06
N VAL A 382 11.25 -39.85 0.39
CA VAL A 382 12.55 -40.00 -0.27
C VAL A 382 13.17 -41.31 0.25
N PRO A 383 13.52 -42.28 -0.62
CA PRO A 383 14.22 -43.48 -0.18
C PRO A 383 15.53 -43.09 0.51
N ALA A 384 15.71 -43.49 1.76
CA ALA A 384 16.96 -43.26 2.46
C ALA A 384 18.10 -44.00 1.74
N LEU A 385 19.18 -43.28 1.41
CA LEU A 385 20.43 -43.92 1.01
C LEU A 385 20.90 -44.81 2.17
N PRO A 386 21.41 -46.03 1.90
CA PRO A 386 21.89 -46.91 2.96
C PRO A 386 23.09 -46.26 3.65
N HIS A 387 22.89 -45.74 4.86
CA HIS A 387 23.96 -45.25 5.72
C HIS A 387 24.47 -46.41 6.58
N PRO A 388 25.76 -46.72 6.57
CA PRO A 388 26.31 -47.71 7.47
C PRO A 388 26.44 -47.10 8.88
N GLY A 389 25.61 -47.57 9.81
CA GLY A 389 26.05 -47.67 11.21
C GLY A 389 25.40 -46.79 12.28
N HIS A 390 24.16 -46.31 12.16
CA HIS A 390 23.43 -45.77 13.31
C HIS A 390 22.15 -46.57 13.56
N GLY A 391 21.90 -46.93 14.82
CA GLY A 391 20.74 -47.70 15.26
C GLY A 391 19.40 -47.03 14.89
N PRO A 392 18.26 -47.72 15.04
CA PRO A 392 16.98 -47.21 14.55
C PRO A 392 16.66 -45.89 15.24
N SER A 393 16.64 -44.81 14.46
CA SER A 393 16.12 -43.52 14.90
C SER A 393 14.63 -43.70 15.23
N ALA A 394 14.16 -43.02 16.27
CA ALA A 394 12.73 -42.99 16.60
C ALA A 394 11.96 -42.49 15.36
N ALA A 395 11.12 -43.35 14.79
CA ALA A 395 10.29 -42.95 13.66
C ALA A 395 9.33 -41.86 14.14
N PRO A 396 9.25 -40.70 13.47
CA PRO A 396 8.29 -39.67 13.83
C PRO A 396 6.86 -40.24 13.76
N ILE A 397 6.01 -39.80 14.68
CA ILE A 397 4.61 -40.29 14.88
C ILE A 397 3.77 -40.07 13.61
N ALA A 398 4.17 -39.12 12.75
CA ALA A 398 3.58 -38.86 11.44
C ALA A 398 4.68 -38.41 10.45
N PRO A 399 4.55 -38.70 9.13
CA PRO A 399 5.40 -38.09 8.12
C PRO A 399 5.30 -36.56 8.15
N PRO A 400 6.39 -35.83 7.83
CA PRO A 400 6.34 -34.38 7.71
C PRO A 400 5.33 -33.97 6.63
N LEU A 401 4.69 -32.82 6.79
CA LEU A 401 3.78 -32.26 5.79
C LEU A 401 4.54 -31.27 4.89
N VAL A 402 4.12 -31.18 3.63
CA VAL A 402 4.53 -30.18 2.65
C VAL A 402 3.35 -29.24 2.43
N THR A 403 3.62 -27.94 2.48
CA THR A 403 2.66 -26.89 2.18
C THR A 403 2.76 -26.48 0.71
N THR A 404 1.63 -26.35 0.02
CA THR A 404 1.59 -25.84 -1.36
C THR A 404 0.61 -24.66 -1.46
N PRO A 405 1.04 -23.52 -2.03
CA PRO A 405 0.15 -22.40 -2.31
C PRO A 405 -1.01 -22.79 -3.23
N PRO A 406 -2.18 -22.12 -3.12
CA PRO A 406 -3.31 -22.42 -3.99
C PRO A 406 -3.01 -21.95 -5.43
N GLY A 407 -3.69 -22.59 -6.38
CA GLY A 407 -3.86 -22.00 -7.72
C GLY A 407 -4.72 -20.74 -7.65
N THR A 408 -4.46 -19.79 -8.54
CA THR A 408 -5.25 -18.55 -8.66
C THR A 408 -5.82 -18.39 -10.07
N TYR A 409 -6.90 -17.64 -10.18
CA TYR A 409 -7.62 -17.34 -11.42
C TYR A 409 -7.30 -15.91 -11.85
N PRO A 410 -6.82 -15.67 -13.08
CA PRO A 410 -6.52 -14.31 -13.55
C PRO A 410 -7.80 -13.49 -13.68
N LEU A 411 -7.70 -12.19 -13.40
CA LEU A 411 -8.76 -11.23 -13.70
C LEU A 411 -8.75 -10.86 -15.19
N GLY A 412 -9.90 -10.43 -15.72
CA GLY A 412 -10.10 -10.06 -17.11
C GLY A 412 -10.45 -8.58 -17.28
N THR A 413 -10.84 -8.17 -18.48
CA THR A 413 -11.35 -6.81 -18.70
C THR A 413 -12.75 -6.64 -18.08
N PRO A 414 -13.22 -5.41 -17.82
CA PRO A 414 -14.59 -5.19 -17.32
C PRO A 414 -15.69 -5.84 -18.18
N ASP A 415 -15.47 -5.95 -19.50
CA ASP A 415 -16.41 -6.58 -20.45
C ASP A 415 -16.39 -8.11 -20.38
N ASN A 416 -15.31 -8.71 -19.89
CA ASN A 416 -15.09 -10.14 -19.82
C ASN A 416 -14.56 -10.54 -18.44
N ALA A 417 -15.23 -10.09 -17.37
CA ALA A 417 -14.86 -10.41 -16.00
C ALA A 417 -15.07 -11.91 -15.71
N PRO A 418 -14.00 -12.70 -15.50
CA PRO A 418 -14.10 -14.13 -15.24
C PRO A 418 -14.62 -14.40 -13.82
N GLN A 419 -15.23 -15.57 -13.64
CA GLN A 419 -15.56 -16.07 -12.31
C GLN A 419 -14.28 -16.58 -11.63
N ILE A 420 -14.01 -16.09 -10.43
CA ILE A 420 -12.95 -16.57 -9.55
C ILE A 420 -13.41 -17.89 -8.92
N GLY A 421 -12.57 -18.92 -9.03
CA GLY A 421 -12.89 -20.22 -8.47
C GLY A 421 -12.76 -20.27 -6.96
N ILE A 422 -13.49 -21.21 -6.37
CA ILE A 422 -13.47 -21.50 -4.94
C ILE A 422 -12.48 -22.63 -4.67
N HIS A 423 -11.59 -22.43 -3.71
CA HIS A 423 -10.63 -23.43 -3.24
C HIS A 423 -10.49 -23.35 -1.73
N ASP A 424 -11.02 -24.36 -1.04
CA ASP A 424 -10.75 -24.55 0.38
C ASP A 424 -9.50 -25.42 0.56
N PRO A 425 -8.60 -25.07 1.50
CA PRO A 425 -7.34 -25.77 1.70
C PRO A 425 -7.58 -27.24 2.07
N VAL A 426 -6.89 -28.13 1.38
CA VAL A 426 -6.92 -29.57 1.66
C VAL A 426 -5.89 -29.89 2.73
N VAL A 427 -6.31 -30.44 3.87
CA VAL A 427 -5.41 -31.01 4.88
C VAL A 427 -5.49 -32.53 4.82
N MET A 428 -4.51 -33.16 4.16
CA MET A 428 -4.44 -34.60 4.08
C MET A 428 -3.54 -35.14 5.20
N LEU A 429 -4.18 -35.63 6.27
CA LEU A 429 -3.47 -36.27 7.37
C LEU A 429 -2.96 -37.66 6.95
N PRO A 430 -1.76 -38.07 7.40
CA PRO A 430 -1.27 -39.40 7.13
C PRO A 430 -2.18 -40.47 7.76
N PRO A 431 -2.32 -41.64 7.11
CA PRO A 431 -3.09 -42.74 7.69
C PRO A 431 -2.49 -43.13 9.03
N LEU A 432 -3.32 -43.15 10.08
CA LEU A 432 -2.95 -43.71 11.37
C LEU A 432 -2.53 -45.17 11.15
N LEU A 433 -1.27 -45.49 11.44
CA LEU A 433 -0.81 -46.88 11.43
C LEU A 433 -1.69 -47.67 12.43
N PRO A 434 -2.23 -48.84 12.04
CA PRO A 434 -2.94 -49.69 12.99
C PRO A 434 -2.00 -50.04 14.14
N ARG A 435 -2.50 -49.87 15.37
CA ARG A 435 -1.78 -50.12 16.62
C ARG A 435 -1.31 -51.56 16.75
#